data_AF-A0A7L4PWH4-F1
#
_entry.id   AF-A0A7L4PWH4-F1
#
_cell.length_a   1.000
_cell.length_b   1.000
_cell.length_c   1.000
_cell.angle_alpha   90.00
_cell.angle_beta   90.00
_cell.angle_gamma   90.00
#
_symmetry.space_group_name_H-M   'P 1'
#
loop_
_entity.id
_entity.type
_entity.pdbx_description
1 polymer ?
#
loop_
_entity_poly.entity_id
_entity_poly.type
_entity_poly.pdbx_seq_one_letter_code
_entity_poly.pdbx_strand_id
1 'polypeptide(L)' 'MHRPLQFVNHRIEEYALKVTYKPEEDTGDIIYNISLIREDDFDALIAVLRQACHAGLCVSNRLRVAYAGETAGGMTIP' A
#
# COMPACT_ATOMS: atom_id res chain seq x y z
N MET A 1 7.50 -25.11 1.87
CA MET A 1 7.79 -24.15 0.77
C MET A 1 9.22 -23.67 0.91
N HIS A 2 10.10 -24.01 -0.03
CA HIS A 2 11.50 -23.55 -0.04
C HIS A 2 11.56 -22.25 -0.84
N ARG A 3 11.63 -21.09 -0.16
CA ARG A 3 11.92 -19.82 -0.84
C ARG A 3 13.44 -19.69 -0.91
N PRO A 4 14.05 -19.72 -2.11
CA PRO A 4 15.49 -19.51 -2.22
C PRO A 4 15.87 -18.13 -1.66
N LEU A 5 17.07 -18.01 -1.10
CA LEU A 5 17.61 -16.70 -0.70
C LEU A 5 17.66 -15.82 -1.95
N GLN A 6 16.95 -14.70 -1.91
CA GLN A 6 16.88 -13.73 -3.00
C GLN A 6 17.36 -12.37 -2.50
N PHE A 7 18.05 -11.64 -3.37
CA PHE A 7 18.34 -10.24 -3.13
C PHE A 7 17.04 -9.42 -3.15
N VAL A 8 16.95 -8.41 -2.29
CA VAL A 8 15.80 -7.51 -2.23
C VAL A 8 15.55 -6.85 -3.59
N ASN A 9 16.60 -6.49 -4.32
CA ASN A 9 16.46 -5.88 -5.65
C ASN A 9 15.68 -6.77 -6.63
N HIS A 10 15.93 -8.07 -6.63
CA HIS A 10 15.22 -9.00 -7.51
C HIS A 10 13.72 -9.02 -7.23
N ARG A 11 13.32 -8.96 -5.95
CA ARG A 11 11.91 -8.85 -5.57
C ARG A 11 11.28 -7.52 -5.99
N ILE A 12 12.03 -6.42 -5.92
CA ILE A 12 11.55 -5.10 -6.38
C ILE A 12 11.29 -5.14 -7.88
N GLU A 13 12.23 -5.67 -8.67
CA GLU A 13 12.10 -5.82 -10.12
C GLU A 13 10.91 -6.72 -10.50
N GLU A 14 10.77 -7.88 -9.85
CA GLU A 14 9.62 -8.77 -10.05
C GLU A 14 8.27 -8.10 -9.74
N TYR A 15 8.22 -7.23 -8.71
CA TYR A 15 7.02 -6.48 -8.38
C TYR A 15 6.74 -5.35 -9.38
N ALA A 16 7.79 -4.65 -9.84
CA ALA A 16 7.64 -3.58 -10.82
C ALA A 16 7.06 -4.10 -12.15
N LEU A 17 7.46 -5.30 -12.59
CA LEU A 17 6.93 -5.94 -13.80
C LEU A 17 5.44 -6.33 -13.72
N LYS A 18 4.85 -6.37 -12.52
CA LYS A 18 3.42 -6.69 -12.31
C LYS A 18 2.52 -5.46 -12.27
N VAL A 19 3.08 -4.26 -12.24
CA VAL A 19 2.30 -3.01 -12.21
C VAL A 19 1.64 -2.82 -13.58
N THR A 20 0.31 -2.63 -13.58
CA THR A 20 -0.47 -2.39 -14.79
C THR A 20 -1.19 -1.04 -14.76
N TYR A 21 -0.95 -0.24 -13.72
CA TYR A 21 -1.62 1.04 -13.51
C TYR A 21 -1.36 2.05 -14.62
N LYS A 22 -2.45 2.61 -15.14
CA LYS A 22 -2.46 3.67 -16.15
C LYS A 22 -3.03 4.95 -15.53
N PRO A 23 -2.21 5.99 -15.31
CA PRO A 23 -2.66 7.23 -14.68
C PRO A 23 -3.78 7.95 -15.45
N GLU A 24 -3.82 7.83 -16.77
CA GLU A 24 -4.83 8.50 -17.62
C GLU A 24 -6.23 7.88 -17.48
N GLU A 25 -6.29 6.56 -17.28
CA GLU A 25 -7.54 5.81 -17.15
C GLU A 25 -7.94 5.62 -15.67
N ASP A 26 -7.01 5.90 -14.74
CA ASP A 26 -7.08 5.57 -13.31
C ASP A 26 -7.46 4.10 -13.03
N THR A 27 -6.95 3.19 -13.86
CA THR A 27 -7.20 1.75 -13.78
C THR A 27 -5.90 0.94 -13.76
N GLY A 28 -5.99 -0.30 -13.29
CA GLY A 28 -4.86 -1.24 -13.21
C GLY A 28 -4.31 -1.41 -11.79
N ASP A 29 -3.34 -2.31 -11.66
CA ASP A 29 -2.76 -2.75 -10.40
C ASP A 29 -1.49 -1.97 -10.04
N ILE A 30 -1.38 -1.60 -8.78
CA ILE A 30 -0.18 -1.00 -8.16
C ILE A 30 0.32 -1.89 -7.02
N ILE A 31 1.60 -1.73 -6.70
CA ILE A 31 2.21 -2.31 -5.50
C ILE A 31 2.06 -1.32 -4.35
N TYR A 32 1.52 -1.78 -3.22
CA TYR A 32 1.34 -0.97 -2.03
C TYR A 32 1.68 -1.77 -0.78
N ASN A 33 1.99 -1.05 0.30
CA ASN A 33 2.17 -1.64 1.62
C ASN A 33 0.83 -1.66 2.35
N ILE A 34 0.60 -2.71 3.15
CA ILE A 34 -0.52 -2.79 4.09
C ILE A 34 0.04 -2.52 5.48
N SER A 35 -0.60 -1.59 6.20
CA SER A 35 -0.30 -1.30 7.61
C SER A 35 -1.59 -1.44 8.41
N LEU A 36 -1.49 -2.01 9.60
CA LEU A 36 -2.62 -2.18 10.51
C LEU A 36 -2.46 -1.21 11.68
N ILE A 37 -3.56 -0.57 12.04
CA ILE A 37 -3.66 0.31 13.21
C ILE A 37 -4.90 -0.08 14.02
N ARG A 38 -4.99 0.41 15.25
CA ARG A 38 -6.26 0.35 16.00
C ARG A 38 -7.23 1.34 15.38
N GLU A 39 -8.50 0.97 15.33
CA GLU A 39 -9.55 1.82 14.75
C GLU A 39 -9.64 3.18 15.47
N ASP A 40 -9.48 3.18 16.80
CA ASP A 40 -9.48 4.40 17.62
C ASP A 40 -8.37 5.41 17.24
N ASP A 41 -7.29 4.96 16.60
CA ASP A 41 -6.16 5.81 16.18
C ASP A 41 -6.35 6.38 14.75
N PHE A 42 -7.47 6.05 14.06
CA PHE A 42 -7.67 6.37 12.66
C PHE A 42 -7.60 7.88 12.35
N ASP A 43 -8.30 8.70 13.13
CA ASP A 43 -8.31 10.16 12.92
C ASP A 43 -6.93 10.78 13.13
N ALA A 44 -6.21 10.31 14.14
CA ALA A 44 -4.84 10.76 14.41
C ALA A 44 -3.90 10.36 13.27
N LEU A 45 -4.00 9.13 12.76
CA LEU A 45 -3.24 8.66 11.61
C LEU A 45 -3.49 9.53 10.37
N ILE A 46 -4.76 9.79 10.04
CA ILE A 46 -5.14 10.58 8.86
C ILE A 46 -4.59 12.01 8.96
N ALA A 47 -4.61 12.62 10.15
CA ALA A 47 -4.02 13.93 10.36
C ALA A 47 -2.51 13.94 10.06
N VAL A 48 -1.78 12.92 10.53
CA VAL A 48 -0.34 12.78 10.28
C VAL A 48 -0.04 12.51 8.80
N LEU A 49 -0.77 11.57 8.17
CA LEU A 49 -0.60 11.25 6.74
C LEU A 49 -0.87 12.47 5.86
N ARG A 50 -1.88 13.28 6.18
CA ARG A 50 -2.17 14.50 5.44
C ARG A 50 -0.99 15.48 5.47
N GLN A 51 -0.36 15.66 6.64
CA GLN A 51 0.82 16.50 6.77
C GLN A 51 2.02 15.93 6.00
N ALA A 52 2.24 14.61 6.08
CA ALA A 52 3.31 13.94 5.35
C ALA A 52 3.16 14.05 3.83
N CYS A 53 1.94 13.86 3.32
CA CYS A 53 1.61 14.07 1.91
C CYS A 53 1.85 15.52 1.49
N HIS A 54 1.40 16.49 2.29
CA HIS A 54 1.60 17.92 2.02
C HIS A 54 3.09 18.31 2.00
N ALA A 55 3.90 17.68 2.85
CA ALA A 55 5.34 17.87 2.90
C ALA A 55 6.11 17.12 1.78
N GLY A 56 5.42 16.38 0.90
CA GLY A 56 6.04 15.64 -0.21
C GLY A 56 6.77 14.37 0.22
N LEU A 57 6.48 13.82 1.42
CA LEU A 57 7.10 12.60 1.92
C LEU A 57 6.49 11.33 1.33
N CYS A 58 5.29 11.42 0.75
CA CYS A 58 4.58 10.30 0.16
C CYS A 58 4.74 10.28 -1.37
N VAL A 59 4.83 9.08 -1.94
CA VAL A 59 4.92 8.88 -3.40
C VAL A 59 3.67 9.41 -4.13
N SER A 60 2.51 9.38 -3.46
CA SER A 60 1.26 9.95 -3.96
C SER A 60 0.33 10.35 -2.81
N ASN A 61 -0.72 11.10 -3.13
CA ASN A 61 -1.78 11.47 -2.19
C ASN A 61 -2.92 10.43 -2.13
N ARG A 62 -2.69 9.20 -2.62
CA ARG A 62 -3.69 8.13 -2.67
C ARG A 62 -3.50 7.17 -1.49
N LEU A 63 -4.60 6.85 -0.82
CA LEU A 63 -4.67 5.89 0.29
C LEU A 63 -5.93 5.05 0.13
N ARG A 64 -5.83 3.76 0.42
CA ARG A 64 -7.00 2.88 0.60
C ARG A 64 -7.12 2.53 2.08
N VAL A 65 -8.31 2.72 2.62
CA VAL A 65 -8.67 2.29 3.98
C VAL A 65 -9.53 1.03 3.86
N ALA A 66 -9.29 0.06 4.73
CA ALA A 66 -10.08 -1.15 4.87
C ALA A 66 -10.33 -1.39 6.37
N TYR A 67 -11.57 -1.70 6.72
CA TYR A 67 -12.01 -1.95 8.09
C TYR A 67 -11.99 -3.46 8.41
N ALA A 68 -12.17 -3.79 9.69
CA ALA A 68 -12.23 -5.17 10.16
C ALA A 68 -13.24 -6.00 9.34
N GLY A 69 -12.81 -7.18 8.88
CA GLY A 69 -13.60 -8.07 8.03
C GLY A 69 -13.55 -7.77 6.53
N GLU A 70 -13.05 -6.60 6.11
CA GLU A 70 -12.83 -6.32 4.68
C GLU A 70 -11.55 -7.00 4.16
N THR A 71 -11.41 -7.06 2.83
CA THR A 71 -10.22 -7.64 2.17
C THR A 71 -9.39 -6.57 1.47
N ALA A 72 -8.09 -6.54 1.78
CA ALA A 72 -7.09 -5.72 1.09
C ALA A 72 -5.90 -6.60 0.70
N GLY A 73 -5.48 -6.56 -0.57
CA GLY A 73 -4.31 -7.30 -1.05
C GLY A 73 -4.37 -8.83 -0.84
N GLY A 74 -5.57 -9.41 -0.82
CA GLY A 74 -5.78 -10.84 -0.51
C GLY A 74 -5.69 -11.19 0.97
N MET A 75 -5.57 -10.20 1.86
CA MET A 75 -5.61 -10.34 3.32
C MET A 75 -6.96 -9.85 3.86
N THR A 76 -7.59 -10.65 4.73
CA THR A 76 -8.74 -10.20 5.53
C THR A 76 -8.23 -9.41 6.74
N ILE A 77 -8.75 -8.20 6.94
CA ILE A 77 -8.37 -7.34 8.06
C ILE A 77 -8.96 -7.92 9.36
N PRO A 78 -8.15 -8.09 10.42
CA PRO A 78 -8.59 -8.66 11.69
C PRO A 78 -9.58 -7.77 12.45
#